data_AF-A0A972UQE9-F1
#
_entry.id   AF-A0A972UQE9-F1
#
_cell.length_a   1.000
_cell.length_b   1.000
_cell.length_c   1.000
_cell.angle_alpha   90.00
_cell.angle_beta   90.00
_cell.angle_gamma   90.00
#
_symmetry.space_group_name_H-M   'P 1'
#
loop_
_entity.id
_entity.type
_entity.pdbx_description
1 polymer ?
#
loop_
_entity_poly.entity_id
_entity_poly.type
_entity_poly.pdbx_seq_one_letter_code
_entity_poly.pdbx_strand_id
1 'polypeptide(L)'
;VLALVKRRINWSMFWNVMLQTGHISTGVLFLIMASKFYAQMLALSGLPAEVMGFVVGAELDFAGVIIGYMAVLLILGMILDPISILLITLPVILPVIAGLGGDLVWFGIVTIIAVEAGLLTPPLGLTVFVVQGIMGDDKVSVTDVFKGSFPFVVTMVLVLILLIALPQLSLVFV
;
A
#
# COMPACT_ATOMS: atom_id res chain seq x y z
N VAL A 1 -26.22 -2.52 7.44
CA VAL A 1 -27.03 -3.07 8.55
C VAL A 1 -27.67 -1.99 9.42
N LEU A 2 -26.91 -1.03 9.98
CA LEU A 2 -27.45 0.05 10.83
C LEU A 2 -28.56 0.91 10.17
N ALA A 3 -28.45 1.20 8.87
CA ALA A 3 -29.45 1.98 8.14
C ALA A 3 -30.77 1.23 7.85
N LEU A 4 -30.71 -0.10 7.68
CA LEU A 4 -31.89 -0.98 7.58
C LEU A 4 -32.65 -1.04 8.91
N VAL A 5 -31.91 -1.19 10.02
CA VAL A 5 -32.48 -1.23 11.38
C VAL A 5 -33.15 0.10 11.75
N LYS A 6 -32.60 1.24 11.31
CA LYS A 6 -33.19 2.57 11.54
C LYS A 6 -34.37 2.91 10.59
N ARG A 7 -34.80 2.02 9.69
CA ARG A 7 -35.87 2.27 8.69
C ARG A 7 -35.70 3.56 7.87
N ARG A 8 -34.46 3.99 7.62
CA ARG A 8 -34.16 5.22 6.88
C ARG A 8 -33.80 4.99 5.40
N ILE A 9 -33.79 3.74 4.94
CA ILE A 9 -33.47 3.41 3.55
C ILE A 9 -34.74 3.37 2.72
N ASN A 10 -34.82 4.29 1.75
CA ASN A 10 -35.77 4.20 0.65
C ASN A 10 -35.13 3.45 -0.53
N TRP A 11 -35.93 2.81 -1.39
CA TRP A 11 -35.45 2.08 -2.57
C TRP A 11 -34.52 2.93 -3.46
N SER A 12 -34.85 4.20 -3.65
CA SER A 12 -34.01 5.16 -4.37
C SER A 12 -32.64 5.40 -3.69
N MET A 13 -32.59 5.46 -2.36
CA MET A 13 -31.34 5.58 -1.61
C MET A 13 -30.50 4.30 -1.73
N PHE A 14 -31.12 3.12 -1.66
CA PHE A 14 -30.43 1.85 -1.87
C PHE A 14 -29.79 1.76 -3.25
N TRP A 15 -30.54 2.12 -4.31
CA TRP A 15 -30.03 2.13 -5.68
C TRP A 15 -28.88 3.13 -5.86
N ASN A 16 -28.99 4.34 -5.30
CA ASN A 16 -27.92 5.34 -5.36
C ASN A 16 -26.63 4.86 -4.66
N VAL A 17 -26.75 4.23 -3.48
CA VAL A 17 -25.58 3.69 -2.77
C VAL A 17 -24.93 2.54 -3.55
N MET A 18 -25.73 1.65 -4.16
CA MET A 18 -25.21 0.60 -5.04
C MET A 18 -24.48 1.19 -6.26
N LEU A 19 -25.06 2.19 -6.92
CA LEU A 19 -24.42 2.86 -8.05
C LEU A 19 -23.11 3.55 -7.65
N GLN A 20 -23.09 4.29 -6.55
CA GLN A 20 -21.86 4.94 -6.04
C GLN A 20 -20.76 3.91 -5.73
N THR A 21 -21.12 2.84 -5.02
CA THR A 21 -20.19 1.74 -4.71
C THR A 21 -19.70 1.07 -5.99
N GLY A 22 -20.59 0.86 -6.96
CA GLY A 22 -20.26 0.30 -8.27
C GLY A 22 -19.27 1.14 -9.06
N HIS A 23 -19.41 2.47 -9.04
CA HIS A 23 -18.47 3.37 -9.72
C HIS A 23 -17.05 3.27 -9.12
N ILE A 24 -16.94 3.27 -7.78
CA ILE A 24 -15.65 3.11 -7.08
C ILE A 24 -15.04 1.74 -7.44
N SER A 25 -15.81 0.67 -7.31
CA SER A 25 -15.34 -0.69 -7.62
C SER A 25 -14.92 -0.84 -9.09
N THR A 26 -15.61 -0.19 -10.01
CA THR A 26 -15.27 -0.23 -11.45
C THR A 26 -13.92 0.43 -11.70
N GLY A 27 -13.63 1.57 -11.05
CA GLY A 27 -12.31 2.21 -11.12
C GLY A 27 -11.19 1.28 -10.63
N VAL A 28 -11.39 0.61 -9.50
CA VAL A 28 -10.42 -0.35 -8.94
C VAL A 28 -10.22 -1.54 -9.88
N LEU A 29 -11.30 -2.14 -10.40
CA LEU A 29 -11.22 -3.27 -11.33
C LEU A 29 -10.53 -2.88 -12.64
N PHE A 30 -10.78 -1.67 -13.14
CA PHE A 30 -10.09 -1.14 -14.31
C PHE A 30 -8.59 -0.97 -14.06
N LEU A 31 -8.21 -0.45 -12.89
CA LEU A 31 -6.81 -0.32 -12.47
C LEU A 31 -6.12 -1.68 -12.36
N ILE A 32 -6.80 -2.70 -11.81
CA ILE A 32 -6.30 -4.09 -11.75
C ILE A 32 -6.09 -4.64 -13.17
N MET A 33 -7.03 -4.40 -14.08
CA MET A 33 -6.90 -4.83 -15.47
C MET A 33 -5.71 -4.16 -16.16
N ALA A 34 -5.57 -2.83 -16.03
CA ALA A 34 -4.43 -2.08 -16.56
C ALA A 34 -3.10 -2.56 -15.98
N SER A 35 -3.04 -2.83 -14.67
CA SER A 35 -1.88 -3.38 -13.98
C SER A 35 -1.46 -4.75 -14.54
N LYS A 36 -2.41 -5.63 -14.87
CA LYS A 36 -2.09 -6.92 -15.52
C LYS A 36 -1.46 -6.74 -16.89
N PHE A 37 -2.00 -5.85 -17.71
CA PHE A 37 -1.40 -5.51 -19.01
C PHE A 37 0.01 -4.93 -18.84
N TYR A 38 0.17 -4.01 -17.89
CA TYR A 38 1.46 -3.41 -17.56
C TYR A 38 2.49 -4.47 -17.10
N ALA A 39 2.11 -5.38 -16.21
CA ALA A 39 2.95 -6.49 -15.76
C ALA A 39 3.43 -7.35 -16.92
N GLN A 40 2.54 -7.66 -17.85
CA GLN A 40 2.88 -8.47 -19.01
C GLN A 40 3.79 -7.72 -19.99
N MET A 41 3.59 -6.41 -20.19
CA MET A 41 4.50 -5.60 -21.00
C MET A 41 5.89 -5.48 -20.38
N LEU A 42 5.98 -5.36 -19.05
CA LEU A 42 7.26 -5.32 -18.33
C LEU A 42 8.01 -6.65 -18.42
N ALA A 43 7.30 -7.77 -18.32
CA ALA A 43 7.89 -9.09 -18.49
C ALA A 43 8.47 -9.26 -19.91
N LEU A 44 7.77 -8.74 -20.93
CA LEU A 44 8.24 -8.76 -22.32
C LEU A 44 9.36 -7.76 -22.60
N SER A 45 9.41 -6.62 -21.91
CA SER A 45 10.47 -5.62 -22.09
C SER A 45 11.80 -6.02 -21.46
N GLY A 46 11.84 -7.10 -20.66
CA GLY A 46 13.03 -7.54 -19.96
C GLY A 46 13.42 -6.66 -18.77
N LEU A 47 12.57 -5.70 -18.39
CA LEU A 47 12.88 -4.76 -17.30
C LEU A 47 13.18 -5.47 -15.95
N PRO A 48 12.46 -6.54 -15.55
CA PRO A 48 12.85 -7.32 -14.37
C PRO A 48 14.26 -7.92 -14.46
N ALA A 49 14.68 -8.34 -15.66
CA ALA A 49 16.01 -8.90 -15.87
C ALA A 49 17.10 -7.82 -15.79
N GLU A 50 16.85 -6.63 -16.32
CA GLU A 50 17.75 -5.46 -16.17
C GLU A 50 17.88 -5.02 -14.71
N VAL A 51 16.77 -4.98 -13.96
CA VAL A 51 16.79 -4.67 -12.52
C VAL A 51 17.58 -5.73 -11.74
N MET A 52 17.39 -7.02 -12.05
CA MET A 52 18.21 -8.09 -11.47
C MET A 52 19.69 -7.94 -11.82
N GLY A 53 20.02 -7.57 -13.06
CA GLY A 53 21.39 -7.28 -13.49
C GLY A 53 22.02 -6.12 -12.71
N PHE A 54 21.25 -5.06 -12.44
CA PHE A 54 21.69 -3.94 -11.61
C PHE A 54 21.93 -4.37 -10.15
N VAL A 55 21.03 -5.16 -9.57
CA VAL A 55 21.19 -5.69 -8.20
C VAL A 55 22.46 -6.54 -8.07
N VAL A 56 22.68 -7.45 -9.01
CA VAL A 56 23.87 -8.31 -9.04
C VAL A 56 25.14 -7.47 -9.28
N GLY A 57 25.10 -6.50 -10.20
CA GLY A 57 26.23 -5.63 -10.50
C GLY A 57 26.58 -4.64 -9.40
N ALA A 58 25.61 -4.25 -8.56
CA ALA A 58 25.80 -3.41 -7.39
C ALA A 58 26.17 -4.21 -6.13
N GLU A 59 26.33 -5.53 -6.23
CA GLU A 59 26.59 -6.45 -5.11
C GLU A 59 25.58 -6.28 -3.95
N LEU A 60 24.34 -5.92 -4.29
CA LEU A 60 23.31 -5.71 -3.29
C LEU A 60 22.78 -7.07 -2.82
N ASP A 61 22.96 -7.34 -1.54
CA ASP A 61 22.32 -8.48 -0.89
C ASP A 61 20.80 -8.30 -0.82
N PHE A 62 20.05 -9.38 -0.58
CA PHE A 62 18.58 -9.38 -0.49
C PHE A 62 18.05 -8.29 0.45
N ALA A 63 18.73 -8.07 1.59
CA ALA A 63 18.38 -7.01 2.53
C ALA A 63 18.55 -5.59 1.93
N GLY A 64 19.57 -5.37 1.10
CA GLY A 64 19.80 -4.08 0.43
C GLY A 64 18.70 -3.74 -0.57
N VAL A 65 18.24 -4.74 -1.33
CA VAL A 65 17.12 -4.59 -2.27
C VAL A 65 15.83 -4.23 -1.53
N ILE A 66 15.53 -4.94 -0.43
CA ILE A 66 14.34 -4.71 0.38
C ILE A 66 14.38 -3.31 1.03
N ILE A 67 15.51 -2.90 1.59
CA ILE A 67 15.64 -1.56 2.21
C ILE A 67 15.43 -0.45 1.17
N GLY A 68 16.05 -0.56 -0.01
CA GLY A 68 15.85 0.39 -1.10
C GLY A 68 14.39 0.43 -1.57
N TYR A 69 13.78 -0.74 -1.72
CA TYR A 69 12.37 -0.86 -2.08
C TYR A 69 11.44 -0.21 -1.06
N MET A 70 11.64 -0.47 0.24
CA MET A 70 10.86 0.15 1.31
C MET A 70 11.02 1.67 1.34
N ALA A 71 12.22 2.19 1.10
CA ALA A 71 12.43 3.64 1.04
C ALA A 71 11.61 4.27 -0.10
N VAL A 72 11.58 3.63 -1.27
CA VAL A 72 10.74 4.05 -2.40
C VAL A 72 9.25 3.97 -2.04
N LEU A 73 8.81 2.89 -1.39
CA LEU A 73 7.42 2.74 -0.95
C LEU A 73 7.00 3.80 0.07
N LEU A 74 7.87 4.16 1.02
CA LEU A 74 7.57 5.22 1.98
C LEU A 74 7.36 6.56 1.27
N ILE A 75 8.22 6.89 0.29
CA ILE A 75 8.08 8.11 -0.51
C ILE A 75 6.83 8.08 -1.40
N LEU A 76 6.52 6.94 -2.02
CA LEU A 76 5.30 6.80 -2.82
C LEU A 76 4.04 6.84 -1.96
N GLY A 77 4.05 6.19 -0.79
CA GLY A 77 2.98 6.15 0.20
C GLY A 77 2.61 7.52 0.76
N MET A 78 3.57 8.45 0.73
CA MET A 78 3.32 9.84 1.07
C MET A 78 2.42 10.56 0.06
N ILE A 79 2.34 10.11 -1.20
CA ILE A 79 1.69 10.85 -2.30
C ILE A 79 0.48 10.10 -2.87
N LEU A 80 0.61 8.78 -3.02
CA LEU A 80 -0.35 7.92 -3.72
C LEU A 80 -1.15 7.07 -2.73
N ASP A 81 -2.33 6.62 -3.15
CA ASP A 81 -3.15 5.69 -2.39
C ASP A 81 -2.55 4.26 -2.44
N PRO A 82 -2.86 3.40 -1.44
CA PRO A 82 -2.22 2.09 -1.33
C PRO A 82 -2.50 1.17 -2.51
N ILE A 83 -3.71 1.25 -3.10
CA ILE A 83 -4.10 0.40 -4.22
C ILE A 83 -3.27 0.75 -5.45
N SER A 84 -3.13 2.05 -5.75
CA SER A 84 -2.29 2.52 -6.86
C SER A 84 -0.83 2.11 -6.71
N ILE A 85 -0.26 2.23 -5.51
CA ILE A 85 1.14 1.86 -5.27
C ILE A 85 1.36 0.37 -5.50
N LEU A 86 0.48 -0.47 -4.96
CA LEU A 86 0.59 -1.92 -5.11
C LEU A 86 0.50 -2.31 -6.58
N LEU A 87 -0.44 -1.75 -7.33
CA LEU A 87 -0.66 -2.07 -8.73
C LEU A 87 0.46 -1.61 -9.67
N ILE A 88 1.25 -0.61 -9.28
CA ILE A 88 2.42 -0.14 -10.01
C ILE A 88 3.67 -0.94 -9.63
N THR A 89 3.88 -1.19 -8.34
CA THR A 89 5.16 -1.72 -7.82
C THR A 89 5.25 -3.24 -7.82
N LEU A 90 4.16 -3.96 -7.49
CA LEU A 90 4.17 -5.44 -7.46
C LEU A 90 4.58 -6.04 -8.81
N PRO A 91 4.04 -5.60 -9.96
CA PRO A 91 4.44 -6.15 -11.26
C PRO A 91 5.94 -6.13 -11.53
N VAL A 92 6.63 -5.12 -11.01
CA VAL A 92 8.06 -4.91 -11.23
C VAL A 92 8.88 -5.73 -10.23
N ILE A 93 8.54 -5.68 -8.94
CA ILE A 93 9.40 -6.20 -7.87
C ILE A 93 9.11 -7.66 -7.55
N LEU A 94 7.87 -8.13 -7.69
CA LEU A 94 7.51 -9.52 -7.43
C LEU A 94 8.37 -10.54 -8.20
N PRO A 95 8.64 -10.39 -9.52
CA PRO A 95 9.53 -11.31 -10.23
C PRO A 95 11.00 -11.22 -9.76
N VAL A 96 11.45 -10.04 -9.32
CA VAL A 96 12.81 -9.83 -8.77
C VAL A 96 12.97 -10.60 -7.45
N ILE A 97 12.02 -10.46 -6.53
CA ILE A 97 12.03 -11.16 -5.23
C ILE A 97 11.91 -12.67 -5.41
N ALA A 98 11.04 -13.13 -6.31
CA ALA A 98 10.94 -14.55 -6.66
C ALA A 98 12.27 -15.08 -7.22
N GLY A 99 12.96 -14.30 -8.05
CA GLY A 99 14.26 -14.65 -8.61
C GLY A 99 15.39 -14.71 -7.57
N LEU A 100 15.30 -13.92 -6.50
CA LEU A 100 16.22 -13.97 -5.36
C LEU A 100 15.87 -15.07 -4.34
N GLY A 101 14.81 -15.85 -4.56
CA GLY A 101 14.35 -16.90 -3.66
C GLY A 101 13.63 -16.39 -2.40
N GLY A 102 13.17 -15.14 -2.40
CA GLY A 102 12.43 -14.55 -1.30
C GLY A 102 10.99 -15.07 -1.22
N ASP A 103 10.46 -15.17 0.00
CA ASP A 103 9.07 -15.55 0.21
C ASP A 103 8.11 -14.41 -0.18
N LEU A 104 7.15 -14.72 -1.05
CA LEU A 104 6.21 -13.75 -1.61
C LEU A 104 5.15 -13.29 -0.61
N VAL A 105 4.80 -14.13 0.38
CA VAL A 105 3.82 -13.81 1.41
C VAL A 105 4.43 -12.82 2.39
N TRP A 106 5.63 -13.10 2.89
CA TRP A 106 6.41 -12.17 3.71
C TRP A 106 6.59 -10.84 3.00
N PHE A 107 6.99 -10.87 1.73
CA PHE A 107 7.18 -9.66 0.92
C PHE A 107 5.88 -8.85 0.81
N GLY A 108 4.74 -9.50 0.56
CA GLY A 108 3.44 -8.84 0.50
C GLY A 108 3.06 -8.16 1.82
N ILE A 109 3.29 -8.83 2.95
CA ILE A 109 3.01 -8.28 4.29
C ILE A 109 3.88 -7.05 4.58
N VAL A 110 5.20 -7.15 4.35
CA VAL A 110 6.13 -6.04 4.54
C VAL A 110 5.76 -4.86 3.64
N THR A 111 5.40 -5.13 2.39
CA THR A 111 4.96 -4.12 1.42
C THR A 111 3.72 -3.37 1.90
N ILE A 112 2.68 -4.10 2.33
CA ILE A 112 1.43 -3.48 2.81
C ILE A 112 1.70 -2.61 4.04
N ILE A 113 2.46 -3.11 5.01
CA ILE A 113 2.78 -2.35 6.24
C ILE A 113 3.61 -1.10 5.90
N ALA A 114 4.58 -1.21 4.99
CA ALA A 114 5.38 -0.07 4.55
C ALA A 114 4.52 1.02 3.89
N VAL A 115 3.60 0.62 3.01
CA VAL A 115 2.69 1.55 2.33
C VAL A 115 1.75 2.23 3.32
N GLU A 116 1.16 1.48 4.25
CA GLU A 116 0.29 2.02 5.30
C GLU A 116 1.03 3.00 6.22
N ALA A 117 2.29 2.70 6.56
CA ALA A 117 3.14 3.62 7.30
C ALA A 117 3.41 4.91 6.51
N GLY A 118 3.62 4.82 5.19
CA GLY A 118 3.80 5.96 4.30
C GLY A 118 2.59 6.90 4.25
N LEU A 119 1.38 6.34 4.23
CA LEU A 119 0.11 7.09 4.19
C LEU A 119 -0.17 7.92 5.44
N LEU A 120 0.47 7.58 6.55
CA LEU A 120 0.34 8.25 7.84
C LEU A 120 1.51 9.20 8.13
N THR A 121 2.60 9.09 7.38
CA THR A 121 3.83 9.89 7.58
C THR A 121 3.71 11.24 6.85
N PRO A 122 4.15 12.36 7.44
CA PRO A 122 4.12 13.67 6.78
C PRO A 122 5.00 13.66 5.51
N PRO A 123 4.46 14.02 4.32
CA PRO A 123 4.18 15.40 3.89
C PRO A 123 2.76 15.65 3.34
N LEU A 124 2.06 14.66 2.76
CA LEU A 124 0.65 14.79 2.33
C LEU A 124 -0.30 13.86 3.07
N GLY A 125 0.20 12.90 3.87
CA GLY A 125 -0.54 11.98 4.75
C GLY A 125 -2.02 11.82 4.42
N LEU A 126 -2.32 11.24 3.25
CA LEU A 126 -3.62 11.36 2.59
C LEU A 126 -4.77 10.91 3.51
N THR A 127 -4.52 9.88 4.32
CA THR A 127 -5.45 9.38 5.34
C THR A 127 -5.71 10.38 6.47
N VAL A 128 -4.67 11.07 6.95
CA VAL A 128 -4.74 12.13 7.97
C VAL A 128 -5.55 13.32 7.45
N PHE A 129 -5.35 13.74 6.20
CA PHE A 129 -6.12 14.84 5.58
C PHE A 129 -7.59 14.48 5.35
N VAL A 130 -7.89 13.23 4.94
CA VAL A 130 -9.28 12.77 4.80
C VAL A 130 -10.00 12.79 6.15
N VAL A 131 -9.35 12.32 7.23
CA VAL A 131 -9.93 12.35 8.57
C VAL A 131 -10.17 13.80 9.05
N GLN A 132 -9.20 14.69 8.85
CA GLN A 132 -9.36 16.11 9.18
C GLN A 132 -10.50 16.77 8.40
N GLY A 133 -10.64 16.45 7.10
CA GLY A 133 -11.72 16.96 6.26
C GLY A 133 -13.12 16.51 6.68
N ILE A 134 -13.25 15.32 7.29
CA ILE A 134 -14.53 14.81 7.81
C ILE A 134 -14.87 15.42 9.17
N MET A 135 -13.86 15.72 10.01
CA MET A 135 -14.08 16.29 11.34
C MET A 135 -14.68 17.70 11.28
N GLY A 136 -14.29 18.52 10.29
CA GLY A 136 -14.90 19.83 10.05
C GLY A 136 -14.83 20.82 11.22
N ASP A 137 -13.96 20.56 12.21
CA ASP A 137 -13.80 21.38 13.41
C ASP A 137 -12.53 22.22 13.29
N ASP A 138 -12.68 23.55 13.24
CA ASP A 138 -11.58 24.52 13.11
C ASP A 138 -10.58 24.46 14.28
N LYS A 139 -10.91 23.73 15.36
CA LYS A 139 -10.06 23.58 16.55
C LYS A 139 -8.98 22.51 16.42
N VAL A 140 -9.08 21.60 15.45
CA VAL A 140 -8.11 20.50 15.29
C VAL A 140 -7.31 20.73 14.02
N SER A 141 -6.05 21.10 14.18
CA SER A 141 -5.15 21.29 13.05
C SER A 141 -4.74 19.94 12.46
N VAL A 142 -4.37 19.92 11.18
CA VAL A 142 -3.76 18.75 10.52
C VAL A 142 -2.56 18.23 11.34
N THR A 143 -1.81 19.14 11.96
CA THR A 143 -0.66 18.84 12.80
C THR A 143 -1.04 18.07 14.08
N ASP A 144 -2.22 18.31 14.65
CA ASP A 144 -2.70 17.59 15.83
C ASP A 144 -3.10 16.15 15.48
N VAL A 145 -3.69 15.96 14.30
CA VAL A 145 -4.00 14.62 13.79
C VAL A 145 -2.72 13.84 13.49
N PHE A 146 -1.70 14.47 12.90
CA PHE A 146 -0.39 13.85 12.72
C PHE A 146 0.30 13.49 14.04
N LYS A 147 0.22 14.33 15.07
CA LYS A 147 0.73 14.00 16.41
C LYS A 147 -0.02 12.82 17.02
N GLY A 148 -1.35 12.75 16.79
CA GLY A 148 -2.18 11.63 17.23
C GLY A 148 -1.87 10.31 16.51
N SER A 149 -1.53 10.35 15.21
CA SER A 149 -1.19 9.17 14.42
C SER A 149 0.26 8.72 14.59
N PHE A 150 1.16 9.61 15.00
CA PHE A 150 2.58 9.31 15.21
C PHE A 150 2.88 8.05 16.04
N PRO A 151 2.26 7.79 17.22
CA PRO A 151 2.51 6.55 17.97
C PRO A 151 2.16 5.28 17.18
N PHE A 152 1.17 5.36 16.28
CA PHE A 152 0.82 4.25 15.41
C PHE A 152 1.85 4.04 14.30
N VAL A 153 2.37 5.12 13.69
CA VAL A 153 3.49 5.06 12.73
C VAL A 153 4.72 4.42 13.37
N VAL A 154 5.08 4.82 14.59
CA VAL A 154 6.19 4.21 15.33
C VAL A 154 5.98 2.71 15.52
N THR A 155 4.77 2.29 15.89
CA THR A 155 4.43 0.87 16.05
C THR A 155 4.54 0.12 14.72
N MET A 156 4.10 0.70 13.61
CA MET A 156 4.23 0.09 12.28
C MET A 156 5.69 -0.08 11.86
N VAL A 157 6.54 0.93 12.10
CA VAL A 157 7.97 0.82 11.81
C VAL A 157 8.64 -0.24 12.69
N LEU A 158 8.26 -0.35 13.98
CA LEU A 158 8.75 -1.41 14.85
C LEU A 158 8.35 -2.80 14.36
N VAL A 159 7.09 -2.99 13.94
CA VAL A 159 6.62 -4.24 13.35
C VAL A 159 7.38 -4.55 12.06
N LEU A 160 7.61 -3.55 11.21
CA LEU A 160 8.37 -3.69 9.97
C LEU A 160 9.81 -4.16 10.24
N ILE A 161 10.51 -3.53 11.20
CA ILE A 161 11.86 -3.95 11.63
C ILE A 161 11.84 -5.38 12.16
N LEU A 162 10.84 -5.72 12.98
CA LEU A 162 10.70 -7.07 13.55
C LEU A 162 10.48 -8.13 12.46
N LEU A 163 9.64 -7.84 11.45
CA LEU A 163 9.38 -8.74 10.33
C LEU A 163 10.59 -8.91 9.41
N ILE A 164 11.42 -7.88 9.26
CA ILE A 164 12.68 -7.98 8.50
C ILE A 164 13.71 -8.82 9.27
N ALA A 165 13.80 -8.63 10.58
CA ALA A 165 14.73 -9.40 11.43
C ALA A 165 14.30 -10.86 11.62
N LEU A 166 12.99 -11.14 11.61
CA LEU A 166 12.40 -12.45 11.85
C LEU A 166 11.32 -12.78 10.79
N PRO A 167 11.72 -13.11 9.54
CA PRO A 167 10.77 -13.43 8.46
C PRO A 167 9.92 -14.67 8.76
N GLN A 168 10.35 -15.52 9.70
CA GLN A 168 9.57 -16.68 10.15
C GLN A 168 8.26 -16.27 10.85
N LEU A 169 8.19 -15.09 11.45
CA LEU A 169 6.96 -14.63 12.11
C LEU A 169 5.83 -14.42 11.11
N SER A 170 6.10 -13.86 9.94
CA SER A 170 5.05 -13.69 8.92
C SER A 170 4.55 -15.03 8.36
N LEU A 171 5.40 -16.05 8.34
CA LEU A 171 5.08 -17.37 7.80
C LEU A 171 4.36 -18.27 8.78
N VAL A 172 4.56 -18.08 10.10
CA VAL A 172 3.91 -18.89 11.15
C VAL A 172 2.51 -18.37 11.50
N PHE A 173 2.25 -17.06 11.34
CA PHE A 173 0.96 -16.44 11.67
C PHE A 173 -0.03 -16.37 10.49
N VAL A 174 0.30 -16.97 9.35
CA VAL A 174 -0.58 -17.15 8.17
C VAL A 174 -0.96 -18.62 8.07
#